data_AF-A0A925V6T3-F1
#
_entry.id   AF-A0A925V6T3-F1
#
_cell.length_a   1.000
_cell.length_b   1.000
_cell.length_c   1.000
_cell.angle_alpha   90.00
_cell.angle_beta   90.00
_cell.angle_gamma   90.00
#
_symmetry.space_group_name_H-M   'P 1'
#
loop_
_entity.id
_entity.type
_entity.pdbx_description
1 polymer ?
#
loop_
_entity_poly.entity_id
_entity_poly.type
_entity_poly.pdbx_seq_one_letter_code
_entity_poly.pdbx_strand_id
1 'polypeptide(L)'
;MTGVLAGFLLDCGGLSGACVEGREGCSCTVQGTCGEGLRCEDSQCVRPSGGSEGTNASTTGATAGTTATLSTSADDDSSASESSESGPTIPCEGADLRVVTFNVQAVGTQGSPEWDALAAVLTRLAPDVACIQELGDFETDDLSALAEQLGWGPPIQAAQSPAIGGELRNACLGPRTMNRIGSYDGAALAPGGDANDVSRDVLAVRVDLDAGCHANVLAIHAKSGQEDLDRFRRQVEFVRFTQAIARVQSEHPGEPVVLAGDFNENPEDGNIGQV
;
A
#
# COMPACT_ATOMS: atom_id res chain seq x y z
N MET A 1 25.20 40.84 0.29
CA MET A 1 24.91 39.88 1.37
C MET A 1 23.41 39.70 1.38
N THR A 2 22.95 38.64 0.74
CA THR A 2 21.54 38.41 0.40
C THR A 2 21.19 37.05 0.98
N GLY A 3 20.33 37.03 2.00
CA GLY A 3 19.88 35.80 2.64
C GLY A 3 18.78 35.13 1.82
N VAL A 4 18.87 33.81 1.67
CA VAL A 4 17.82 32.97 1.09
C VAL A 4 17.18 32.18 2.23
N LEU A 5 15.87 32.37 2.40
CA LEU A 5 14.99 31.61 3.30
C LEU A 5 14.74 30.22 2.71
N ALA A 6 14.98 29.18 3.53
CA ALA A 6 14.58 27.81 3.23
C ALA A 6 13.11 27.62 3.62
N GLY A 7 12.27 27.22 2.66
CA GLY A 7 10.90 26.77 2.90
C GLY A 7 10.87 25.27 3.17
N PHE A 8 10.27 24.87 4.29
CA PHE A 8 9.97 23.47 4.60
C PHE A 8 8.76 23.02 3.76
N LEU A 9 8.91 21.94 3.00
CA LEU A 9 7.80 21.19 2.42
C LEU A 9 7.39 20.11 3.43
N LEU A 10 6.18 20.22 3.96
CA LEU A 10 5.53 19.19 4.76
C LEU A 10 4.74 18.27 3.82
N ASP A 11 5.03 16.98 3.94
CA ASP A 11 4.43 15.87 3.20
C ASP A 11 2.97 15.64 3.66
N CYS A 12 2.04 15.54 2.72
CA CYS A 12 0.65 15.18 2.99
C CYS A 12 0.49 13.67 2.77
N GLY A 13 0.59 12.90 3.85
CA GLY A 13 0.36 11.47 3.83
C GLY A 13 -1.05 11.10 3.35
N GLY A 14 -1.11 10.45 2.19
CA GLY A 14 -1.74 9.13 2.04
C GLY A 14 -3.22 8.91 2.38
N LEU A 15 -4.11 9.91 2.35
CA LEU A 15 -5.56 9.68 2.49
C LEU A 15 -6.30 10.06 1.21
N SER A 16 -6.78 9.06 0.48
CA SER A 16 -7.80 9.22 -0.55
C SER A 16 -9.16 9.45 0.12
N GLY A 17 -9.70 10.66 0.02
CA GLY A 17 -11.12 10.94 0.23
C GLY A 17 -11.41 12.08 1.22
N ALA A 18 -11.85 13.22 0.66
CA ALA A 18 -12.34 14.45 1.30
C ALA A 18 -11.29 15.40 1.91
N CYS A 19 -11.16 16.59 1.30
CA CYS A 19 -10.49 17.74 1.91
C CYS A 19 -11.33 18.30 3.06
N VAL A 20 -10.71 18.51 4.23
CA VAL A 20 -11.33 19.20 5.38
C VAL A 20 -11.02 20.70 5.28
N GLU A 21 -12.03 21.54 5.53
CA GLU A 21 -11.90 23.00 5.46
C GLU A 21 -10.83 23.53 6.43
N GLY A 22 -9.94 24.41 5.96
CA GLY A 22 -9.04 25.20 6.82
C GLY A 22 -7.56 24.78 6.90
N ARG A 23 -7.07 23.82 6.09
CA ARG A 23 -5.63 23.53 5.99
C ARG A 23 -5.03 24.05 4.68
N GLU A 24 -4.01 24.90 4.78
CA GLU A 24 -3.15 25.27 3.65
C GLU A 24 -2.38 24.03 3.15
N GLY A 25 -2.51 23.68 1.87
CA GLY A 25 -1.64 22.67 1.24
C GLY A 25 -2.30 21.49 0.51
N CYS A 26 -3.63 21.38 0.44
CA CYS A 26 -4.25 20.27 -0.29
C CYS A 26 -4.24 20.50 -1.82
N SER A 27 -3.69 19.55 -2.59
CA SER A 27 -3.80 19.54 -4.05
C SER A 27 -4.98 18.68 -4.51
N CYS A 28 -5.78 19.17 -5.46
CA CYS A 28 -6.79 18.37 -6.16
C CYS A 28 -6.23 17.86 -7.49
N THR A 29 -6.38 16.57 -7.79
CA THR A 29 -6.18 16.06 -9.15
C THR A 29 -7.39 16.42 -10.02
N VAL A 30 -7.23 16.42 -11.35
CA VAL A 30 -8.25 16.83 -12.34
C VAL A 30 -9.58 16.06 -12.21
N GLN A 31 -9.63 14.99 -11.43
CA GLN A 31 -10.80 14.16 -11.15
C GLN A 31 -11.32 14.23 -9.70
N GLY A 32 -10.71 15.03 -8.81
CA GLY A 32 -11.11 15.15 -7.42
C GLY A 32 -12.31 16.08 -7.20
N THR A 33 -13.19 15.72 -6.26
CA THR A 33 -14.27 16.60 -5.77
C THR A 33 -13.76 17.50 -4.63
N CYS A 34 -13.87 18.82 -4.80
CA CYS A 34 -13.70 19.76 -3.69
C CYS A 34 -14.94 19.72 -2.76
N GLY A 35 -14.77 20.16 -1.52
CA GLY A 35 -15.90 20.33 -0.59
C GLY A 35 -16.98 21.29 -1.12
N GLU A 36 -18.18 21.21 -0.55
CA GLU A 36 -19.34 21.98 -1.01
C GLU A 36 -19.03 23.49 -1.08
N GLY A 37 -19.28 24.11 -2.24
CA GLY A 37 -19.01 25.54 -2.49
C GLY A 37 -17.59 25.89 -2.95
N LEU A 38 -16.70 24.91 -3.16
CA LEU A 38 -15.35 25.11 -3.70
C LEU A 38 -15.21 24.50 -5.12
N ARG A 39 -14.31 25.06 -5.92
CA ARG A 39 -13.95 24.54 -7.26
C ARG A 39 -12.45 24.26 -7.34
N CYS A 40 -12.05 23.24 -8.11
CA CYS A 40 -10.64 22.94 -8.36
C CYS A 40 -10.09 23.87 -9.46
N GLU A 41 -9.14 24.74 -9.14
CA GLU A 41 -8.38 25.57 -10.08
C GLU A 41 -6.89 25.40 -9.80
N ASP A 42 -6.08 25.13 -10.83
CA ASP A 42 -4.62 24.93 -10.72
C ASP A 42 -4.21 23.93 -9.64
N SER A 43 -4.97 22.83 -9.53
CA SER A 43 -4.80 21.80 -8.49
C SER A 43 -5.04 22.32 -7.07
N GLN A 44 -5.82 23.38 -6.88
CA GLN A 44 -6.20 23.90 -5.57
C GLN A 44 -7.72 24.09 -5.48
N CYS A 45 -8.31 23.77 -4.33
CA CYS A 45 -9.72 24.07 -4.10
C CYS A 45 -9.89 25.54 -3.71
N VAL A 46 -10.47 26.35 -4.58
CA VAL A 46 -10.69 27.79 -4.38
C VAL A 46 -12.17 28.12 -4.26
N ARG A 47 -12.50 29.14 -3.44
CA ARG A 47 -13.86 29.71 -3.42
C ARG A 47 -14.08 30.50 -4.70
N PRO A 48 -15.20 30.31 -5.42
CA PRO A 48 -15.54 31.17 -6.55
C PRO A 48 -15.59 32.62 -6.07
N SER A 49 -14.72 33.47 -6.60
CA SER A 49 -14.77 34.91 -6.33
C SER A 49 -16.13 35.43 -6.81
N GLY A 50 -16.98 35.81 -5.86
CA GLY A 50 -18.31 36.35 -6.14
C GLY A 50 -18.23 37.45 -7.17
N GLY A 51 -18.84 37.21 -8.34
CA GLY A 51 -18.91 38.18 -9.42
C GLY A 51 -19.57 39.46 -8.91
N SER A 52 -18.86 40.57 -9.08
CA SER A 52 -19.43 41.92 -8.96
C SER A 52 -20.51 42.06 -10.03
N GLU A 53 -21.77 41.97 -9.62
CA GLU A 53 -22.92 42.34 -10.45
C GLU A 53 -22.85 43.84 -10.74
N GLY A 54 -22.47 44.18 -11.97
CA GLY A 54 -22.64 45.51 -12.52
C GLY A 54 -24.11 45.72 -12.90
N THR A 55 -24.87 46.41 -12.06
CA THR A 55 -26.20 46.92 -12.41
C THR A 55 -26.21 48.45 -12.44
N ASN A 56 -26.28 49.00 -13.65
CA ASN A 56 -26.81 50.34 -13.91
C ASN A 56 -28.28 50.38 -13.46
N ALA A 57 -28.65 51.31 -12.56
CA ALA A 57 -30.02 51.80 -12.50
C ALA A 57 -30.12 53.21 -11.91
N SER A 58 -30.75 54.04 -12.74
CA SER A 58 -31.24 55.39 -12.52
C SER A 58 -32.31 55.48 -11.41
N THR A 59 -32.14 56.47 -10.53
CA THR A 59 -33.18 57.36 -9.93
C THR A 59 -34.09 56.87 -8.78
N THR A 60 -33.87 57.54 -7.62
CA THR A 60 -34.78 57.99 -6.53
C THR A 60 -35.55 57.01 -5.64
N GLY A 61 -35.41 57.22 -4.33
CA GLY A 61 -36.47 56.92 -3.34
C GLY A 61 -35.94 56.72 -1.92
N ALA A 62 -36.40 57.54 -0.97
CA ALA A 62 -36.16 57.47 0.48
C ALA A 62 -36.53 56.07 1.06
N THR A 63 -36.06 55.59 2.23
CA THR A 63 -36.30 56.12 3.59
C THR A 63 -35.58 55.25 4.65
N ALA A 64 -35.05 55.90 5.69
CA ALA A 64 -35.02 55.57 7.13
C ALA A 64 -34.65 54.15 7.69
N GLY A 65 -33.75 54.19 8.70
CA GLY A 65 -33.66 53.27 9.85
C GLY A 65 -32.92 51.95 9.57
N THR A 66 -32.01 51.42 10.39
CA THR A 66 -31.91 51.44 11.86
C THR A 66 -30.49 50.98 12.26
N THR A 67 -29.99 51.55 13.34
CA THR A 67 -28.73 51.22 14.03
C THR A 67 -28.82 49.85 14.71
N ALA A 68 -27.81 48.98 14.55
CA ALA A 68 -27.58 47.87 15.47
C ALA A 68 -26.07 47.54 15.57
N THR A 69 -25.60 47.63 16.81
CA THR A 69 -24.26 47.40 17.35
C THR A 69 -23.94 45.92 17.59
N LEU A 70 -22.63 45.60 17.50
CA LEU A 70 -21.84 44.58 18.22
C LEU A 70 -22.41 43.16 18.40
N SER A 71 -21.61 42.17 17.97
CA SER A 71 -21.05 41.13 18.88
C SER A 71 -19.89 40.41 18.20
N THR A 72 -18.70 40.52 18.80
CA THR A 72 -17.54 39.66 18.55
C THR A 72 -17.56 38.55 19.58
N SER A 73 -17.95 37.35 19.18
CA SER A 73 -17.82 36.14 20.01
C SER A 73 -16.41 35.60 19.85
N ALA A 74 -15.69 35.50 20.96
CA ALA A 74 -14.45 34.75 21.08
C ALA A 74 -14.86 33.32 21.42
N ASP A 75 -14.64 32.38 20.50
CA ASP A 75 -14.82 30.96 20.75
C ASP A 75 -13.44 30.35 21.06
N ASP A 76 -13.30 29.96 22.33
CA ASP A 76 -12.24 29.11 22.88
C ASP A 76 -12.36 27.70 22.27
N ASP A 77 -11.43 27.33 21.39
CA ASP A 77 -11.29 25.96 20.90
C ASP A 77 -10.10 25.28 21.60
N SER A 78 -10.39 24.73 22.78
CA SER A 78 -9.50 23.83 23.52
C SER A 78 -9.47 22.46 22.83
N SER A 79 -8.53 22.27 21.90
CA SER A 79 -8.24 20.96 21.32
C SER A 79 -7.47 20.11 22.33
N ALA A 80 -8.18 19.19 22.99
CA ALA A 80 -7.57 18.14 23.79
C ALA A 80 -6.68 17.28 22.88
N SER A 81 -5.38 17.30 23.12
CA SER A 81 -4.44 16.37 22.51
C SER A 81 -4.73 14.97 23.07
N GLU A 82 -5.46 14.16 22.32
CA GLU A 82 -5.51 12.73 22.56
C GLU A 82 -4.08 12.19 22.37
N SER A 83 -3.44 11.93 23.50
CA SER A 83 -2.17 11.22 23.54
C SER A 83 -2.51 9.77 23.23
N SER A 84 -2.41 9.42 21.95
CA SER A 84 -2.28 8.03 21.54
C SER A 84 -1.06 7.49 22.27
N GLU A 85 -1.28 6.77 23.37
CA GLU A 85 -0.25 6.00 24.06
C GLU A 85 0.25 4.97 23.06
N SER A 86 1.33 5.32 22.36
CA SER A 86 2.13 4.36 21.61
C SER A 86 2.51 3.27 22.60
N GLY A 87 2.06 2.04 22.34
CA GLY A 87 2.40 0.89 23.17
C GLY A 87 3.92 0.79 23.41
N PRO A 88 4.34 0.03 24.43
CA PRO A 88 5.75 -0.11 24.77
C PRO A 88 6.54 -0.52 23.52
N THR A 89 7.48 0.34 23.11
CA THR A 89 8.39 0.05 22.01
C THR A 89 9.31 -1.09 22.42
N ILE A 90 9.19 -2.24 21.75
CA ILE A 90 10.15 -3.33 21.90
C ILE A 90 11.42 -2.92 21.15
N PRO A 91 12.57 -2.77 21.83
CA PRO A 91 13.81 -2.39 21.14
C PRO A 91 14.29 -3.57 20.28
N CYS A 92 13.98 -3.51 18.99
CA CYS A 92 14.37 -4.50 17.99
C CYS A 92 15.70 -4.21 17.31
N GLU A 93 16.59 -3.49 17.99
CA GLU A 93 17.90 -3.16 17.46
C GLU A 93 18.78 -4.42 17.37
N GLY A 94 19.27 -4.73 16.17
CA GLY A 94 20.28 -5.77 15.94
C GLY A 94 19.75 -7.15 15.51
N ALA A 95 18.45 -7.32 15.28
CA ALA A 95 17.93 -8.54 14.65
C ALA A 95 18.05 -8.44 13.11
N ASP A 96 18.82 -9.33 12.50
CA ASP A 96 18.96 -9.41 11.05
C ASP A 96 17.89 -10.34 10.44
N LEU A 97 17.37 -9.96 9.28
CA LEU A 97 16.45 -10.78 8.49
C LEU A 97 16.92 -10.83 7.04
N ARG A 98 17.23 -12.04 6.53
CA ARG A 98 17.51 -12.28 5.12
C ARG A 98 16.26 -12.80 4.41
N VAL A 99 15.64 -11.93 3.61
CA VAL A 99 14.53 -12.29 2.72
C VAL A 99 15.07 -12.57 1.32
N VAL A 100 14.69 -13.72 0.76
CA VAL A 100 14.91 -14.07 -0.64
C VAL A 100 13.55 -14.18 -1.32
N THR A 101 13.46 -13.70 -2.56
CA THR A 101 12.31 -13.98 -3.41
C THR A 101 12.77 -14.70 -4.67
N PHE A 102 11.97 -15.65 -5.15
CA PHE A 102 12.30 -16.38 -6.37
C PHE A 102 11.03 -16.83 -7.10
N ASN A 103 10.87 -16.36 -8.34
CA ASN A 103 9.92 -16.92 -9.28
C ASN A 103 10.55 -18.18 -9.89
N VAL A 104 9.99 -19.35 -9.57
CA VAL A 104 10.58 -20.65 -9.93
C VAL A 104 9.94 -21.27 -11.17
N GLN A 105 8.81 -20.76 -11.63
CA GLN A 105 7.93 -21.34 -12.66
C GLN A 105 7.33 -22.73 -12.30
N ALA A 106 8.11 -23.59 -11.66
CA ALA A 106 7.71 -24.84 -11.05
C ALA A 106 8.74 -25.24 -9.98
N VAL A 107 8.30 -25.91 -8.92
CA VAL A 107 9.19 -26.55 -7.93
C VAL A 107 9.84 -27.79 -8.54
N GLY A 108 9.11 -28.48 -9.41
CA GLY A 108 9.47 -29.80 -9.92
C GLY A 108 9.17 -30.91 -8.91
N THR A 109 9.18 -32.15 -9.39
CA THR A 109 9.02 -33.33 -8.54
C THR A 109 10.34 -33.69 -7.85
N GLN A 110 10.29 -34.32 -6.68
CA GLN A 110 11.50 -34.73 -5.94
C GLN A 110 12.55 -35.44 -6.82
N GLY A 111 13.77 -34.90 -6.83
CA GLY A 111 14.91 -35.41 -7.60
C GLY A 111 14.92 -35.00 -9.08
N SER A 112 14.02 -34.12 -9.52
CA SER A 112 14.12 -33.48 -10.83
C SER A 112 15.23 -32.41 -10.84
N PRO A 113 15.72 -32.00 -12.03
CA PRO A 113 16.68 -30.90 -12.13
C PRO A 113 16.21 -29.58 -11.50
N GLU A 114 14.92 -29.25 -11.64
CA GLU A 114 14.30 -28.05 -11.06
C GLU A 114 14.32 -28.10 -9.53
N TRP A 115 13.93 -29.25 -8.96
CA TRP A 115 13.95 -29.51 -7.52
C TRP A 115 15.36 -29.36 -6.95
N ASP A 116 16.33 -30.06 -7.55
CA ASP A 116 17.72 -30.07 -7.09
C ASP A 116 18.35 -28.68 -7.21
N ALA A 117 18.02 -27.94 -8.28
CA ALA A 117 18.49 -26.57 -8.47
C ALA A 117 17.90 -25.62 -7.42
N LEU A 118 16.59 -25.70 -7.15
CA LEU A 118 15.93 -24.88 -6.15
C LEU A 118 16.50 -25.17 -4.76
N ALA A 119 16.63 -26.44 -4.39
CA ALA A 119 17.25 -26.87 -3.12
C ALA A 119 18.69 -26.33 -2.97
N ALA A 120 19.50 -26.42 -4.03
CA ALA A 120 20.87 -25.94 -4.04
C ALA A 120 20.95 -24.41 -3.90
N VAL A 121 20.07 -23.66 -4.57
CA VAL A 121 20.00 -22.20 -4.46
C VAL A 121 19.61 -21.78 -3.05
N LEU A 122 18.54 -22.37 -2.50
CA LEU A 122 18.05 -22.07 -1.15
C LEU A 122 19.09 -22.39 -0.08
N THR A 123 19.76 -23.54 -0.19
CA THR A 123 20.86 -23.93 0.70
C THR A 123 22.02 -22.94 0.63
N ARG A 124 22.39 -22.51 -0.58
CA ARG A 124 23.52 -21.57 -0.79
C ARG A 124 23.20 -20.17 -0.25
N LEU A 125 21.99 -19.67 -0.48
CA LEU A 125 21.58 -18.35 -0.03
C LEU A 125 21.30 -18.30 1.47
N ALA A 126 20.94 -19.44 2.07
CA ALA A 126 20.59 -19.58 3.48
C ALA A 126 19.68 -18.44 3.98
N PRO A 127 18.49 -18.28 3.38
CA PRO A 127 17.55 -17.23 3.79
C PRO A 127 16.92 -17.56 5.14
N ASP A 128 16.50 -16.52 5.87
CA ASP A 128 15.57 -16.68 7.00
C ASP A 128 14.16 -16.92 6.49
N VAL A 129 13.80 -16.29 5.36
CA VAL A 129 12.54 -16.45 4.65
C VAL A 129 12.81 -16.44 3.14
N ALA A 130 12.35 -17.47 2.45
CA ALA A 130 12.25 -17.51 1.00
C ALA A 130 10.78 -17.36 0.62
N CYS A 131 10.45 -16.44 -0.28
CA CYS A 131 9.12 -16.33 -0.86
C CYS A 131 9.18 -16.74 -2.34
N ILE A 132 8.36 -17.72 -2.70
CA ILE A 132 8.34 -18.40 -3.99
C ILE A 132 7.09 -17.98 -4.76
N GLN A 133 7.25 -17.66 -6.04
CA GLN A 133 6.17 -17.32 -6.96
C GLN A 133 5.98 -18.41 -8.02
N GLU A 134 4.82 -18.39 -8.68
CA GLU A 134 4.43 -19.31 -9.76
C GLU A 134 4.16 -20.75 -9.33
N LEU A 135 3.62 -20.93 -8.14
CA LEU A 135 3.21 -22.25 -7.68
C LEU A 135 1.84 -22.62 -8.24
N GLY A 136 1.77 -23.75 -8.94
CA GLY A 136 0.51 -24.41 -9.26
C GLY A 136 -0.12 -25.08 -8.04
N ASP A 137 -1.44 -25.27 -8.07
CA ASP A 137 -2.20 -25.92 -7.00
C ASP A 137 -1.73 -27.36 -6.71
N PHE A 138 -1.12 -28.03 -7.69
CA PHE A 138 -0.60 -29.39 -7.58
C PHE A 138 0.79 -29.48 -6.96
N GLU A 139 1.48 -28.36 -6.74
CA GLU A 139 2.87 -28.33 -6.25
C GLU A 139 2.99 -28.15 -4.74
N THR A 140 1.87 -28.06 -4.01
CA THR A 140 1.87 -27.87 -2.55
C THR A 140 2.60 -29.01 -1.82
N ASP A 141 2.40 -30.26 -2.25
CA ASP A 141 3.05 -31.42 -1.64
C ASP A 141 4.55 -31.44 -1.94
N ASP A 142 4.93 -31.13 -3.18
CA ASP A 142 6.33 -31.02 -3.61
C ASP A 142 7.05 -29.91 -2.82
N LEU A 143 6.47 -28.70 -2.72
CA LEU A 143 7.06 -27.61 -1.94
C LEU A 143 7.21 -27.97 -0.45
N SER A 144 6.25 -28.70 0.11
CA SER A 144 6.30 -29.15 1.51
C SER A 144 7.42 -30.17 1.73
N ALA A 145 7.57 -31.13 0.82
CA ALA A 145 8.65 -32.10 0.86
C ALA A 145 10.04 -31.44 0.66
N LEU A 146 10.12 -30.37 -0.15
CA LEU A 146 11.36 -29.60 -0.31
C LEU A 146 11.72 -28.86 0.99
N ALA A 147 10.74 -28.22 1.63
CA ALA A 147 10.94 -27.57 2.93
C ALA A 147 11.40 -28.60 3.99
N GLU A 148 10.78 -29.78 4.03
CA GLU A 148 11.18 -30.86 4.94
C GLU A 148 12.63 -31.33 4.66
N GLN A 149 13.00 -31.52 3.39
CA GLN A 149 14.37 -31.89 2.99
C GLN A 149 15.40 -30.85 3.48
N LEU A 150 15.05 -29.57 3.47
CA LEU A 150 15.89 -28.47 3.95
C LEU A 150 15.90 -28.35 5.49
N GLY A 151 15.09 -29.15 6.19
CA GLY A 151 14.92 -29.09 7.64
C GLY A 151 14.13 -27.87 8.11
N TRP A 152 13.24 -27.35 7.26
CA TRP A 152 12.42 -26.17 7.52
C TRP A 152 11.01 -26.52 7.96
N GLY A 153 10.28 -25.53 8.48
CA GLY A 153 8.85 -25.67 8.76
C GLY A 153 8.01 -25.79 7.49
N PRO A 154 6.72 -26.17 7.62
CA PRO A 154 5.82 -26.27 6.47
C PRO A 154 5.69 -24.91 5.76
N PRO A 155 5.60 -24.89 4.41
CA PRO A 155 5.41 -23.67 3.66
C PRO A 155 4.06 -23.02 4.01
N ILE A 156 4.03 -21.69 4.02
CA ILE A 156 2.81 -20.90 4.13
C ILE A 156 2.44 -20.43 2.73
N GLN A 157 1.28 -20.85 2.24
CA GLN A 157 0.83 -20.54 0.88
C GLN A 157 -0.33 -19.55 0.90
N ALA A 158 -0.38 -18.71 -0.14
CA ALA A 158 -1.52 -17.86 -0.44
C ALA A 158 -2.78 -18.70 -0.67
N ALA A 159 -3.94 -18.09 -0.44
CA ALA A 159 -5.21 -18.58 -0.94
C ALA A 159 -5.20 -18.63 -2.47
N GLN A 160 -6.13 -19.39 -3.03
CA GLN A 160 -6.36 -19.38 -4.46
C GLN A 160 -6.90 -18.00 -4.87
N SER A 161 -6.29 -17.39 -5.88
CA SER A 161 -6.81 -16.16 -6.46
C SER A 161 -8.19 -16.42 -7.10
N PRO A 162 -9.06 -15.40 -7.22
CA PRO A 162 -10.25 -15.50 -8.06
C PRO A 162 -9.88 -15.94 -9.49
N ALA A 163 -10.79 -16.58 -10.21
CA ALA A 163 -10.49 -17.15 -11.54
C ALA A 163 -9.88 -16.14 -12.53
N ILE A 164 -10.28 -14.87 -12.46
CA ILE A 164 -9.73 -13.78 -13.28
C ILE A 164 -8.29 -13.37 -12.89
N GLY A 165 -7.86 -13.67 -11.67
CA GLY A 165 -6.50 -13.51 -11.14
C GLY A 165 -5.52 -14.57 -11.65
N GLY A 166 -6.03 -15.70 -12.18
CA GLY A 166 -5.23 -16.85 -12.61
C GLY A 166 -5.01 -17.87 -11.48
N GLU A 167 -4.29 -18.93 -11.79
CA GLU A 167 -4.17 -20.11 -10.92
C GLU A 167 -2.87 -20.20 -10.11
N LEU A 168 -1.93 -19.28 -10.37
CA LEU A 168 -0.61 -19.30 -9.72
C LEU A 168 -0.69 -18.68 -8.32
N ARG A 169 0.05 -19.27 -7.38
CA ARG A 169 0.10 -18.84 -5.98
C ARG A 169 1.50 -18.43 -5.55
N ASN A 170 1.53 -17.63 -4.49
CA ASN A 170 2.74 -17.30 -3.75
C ASN A 170 2.83 -18.19 -2.50
N ALA A 171 4.05 -18.51 -2.07
CA ALA A 171 4.29 -19.12 -0.76
C ALA A 171 5.53 -18.52 -0.11
N CYS A 172 5.65 -18.63 1.21
CA CYS A 172 6.90 -18.39 1.93
C CYS A 172 7.26 -19.60 2.81
N LEU A 173 8.54 -19.93 2.86
CA LEU A 173 9.12 -21.03 3.62
C LEU A 173 10.49 -20.62 4.17
N GLY A 174 10.94 -21.26 5.25
CA GLY A 174 12.22 -20.93 5.87
C GLY A 174 12.45 -21.63 7.21
N PRO A 175 13.65 -21.49 7.80
CA PRO A 175 13.99 -22.07 9.09
C PRO A 175 13.35 -21.32 10.28
N ARG A 176 12.90 -20.07 10.09
CA ARG A 176 12.26 -19.27 11.14
C ARG A 176 10.79 -19.67 11.31
N THR A 177 10.26 -19.46 12.51
CA THR A 177 8.81 -19.58 12.74
C THR A 177 8.11 -18.45 12.02
N MET A 178 7.07 -18.79 11.27
CA MET A 178 6.26 -17.85 10.53
C MET A 178 4.79 -18.12 10.77
N ASN A 179 3.99 -17.06 10.75
CA ASN A 179 2.54 -17.13 10.84
C ASN A 179 1.92 -16.42 9.65
N ARG A 180 0.91 -17.03 9.03
CA ARG A 180 0.11 -16.34 8.03
C ARG A 180 -0.73 -15.28 8.74
N ILE A 181 -0.49 -14.02 8.42
CA ILE A 181 -1.29 -12.88 8.92
C ILE A 181 -2.27 -12.38 7.88
N GLY A 182 -2.07 -12.73 6.60
CA GLY A 182 -2.94 -12.31 5.53
C GLY A 182 -2.80 -13.14 4.27
N SER A 183 -3.86 -13.14 3.47
CA SER A 183 -3.88 -13.53 2.07
C SER A 183 -5.01 -12.72 1.47
N TYR A 184 -4.64 -11.82 0.59
CA TYR A 184 -5.52 -10.73 0.22
C TYR A 184 -5.70 -10.72 -1.30
N ASP A 185 -6.91 -11.04 -1.74
CA ASP A 185 -7.35 -10.82 -3.11
C ASP A 185 -7.82 -9.37 -3.32
N GLY A 186 -8.15 -9.03 -4.58
CA GLY A 186 -8.63 -7.69 -4.92
C GLY A 186 -9.88 -7.28 -4.13
N ALA A 187 -10.79 -8.21 -3.86
CA ALA A 187 -11.99 -7.95 -3.08
C ALA A 187 -11.64 -7.59 -1.63
N ALA A 188 -10.76 -8.34 -0.98
CA ALA A 188 -10.34 -8.11 0.41
C ALA A 188 -9.57 -6.78 0.62
N LEU A 189 -8.99 -6.23 -0.45
CA LEU A 189 -8.19 -5.00 -0.42
C LEU A 189 -8.96 -3.76 -0.91
N ALA A 190 -9.96 -3.95 -1.76
CA ALA A 190 -10.73 -2.84 -2.29
C ALA A 190 -11.65 -2.22 -1.23
N PRO A 191 -11.81 -0.87 -1.24
CA PRO A 191 -12.85 -0.23 -0.46
C PRO A 191 -14.23 -0.81 -0.80
N GLY A 192 -14.96 -1.30 0.20
CA GLY A 192 -16.30 -1.88 0.00
C GLY A 192 -16.33 -3.40 -0.21
N GLY A 193 -15.20 -4.05 -0.47
CA GLY A 193 -15.12 -5.51 -0.48
C GLY A 193 -15.64 -6.21 -1.73
N ASP A 194 -15.93 -5.48 -2.82
CA ASP A 194 -16.66 -5.99 -3.99
C ASP A 194 -15.87 -5.93 -5.31
N ALA A 195 -14.57 -5.61 -5.25
CA ALA A 195 -13.74 -5.60 -6.45
C ALA A 195 -13.58 -7.01 -7.03
N ASN A 196 -13.93 -7.14 -8.30
CA ASN A 196 -13.67 -8.33 -9.11
C ASN A 196 -12.63 -7.96 -10.18
N ASP A 197 -11.38 -7.81 -9.74
CA ASP A 197 -10.28 -7.41 -10.61
C ASP A 197 -9.29 -8.56 -10.86
N VAL A 198 -8.34 -8.30 -11.74
CA VAL A 198 -7.36 -9.29 -12.24
C VAL A 198 -6.24 -9.60 -11.23
N SER A 199 -6.28 -9.04 -10.02
CA SER A 199 -5.16 -9.16 -9.09
C SER A 199 -4.95 -10.61 -8.63
N ARG A 200 -3.68 -11.00 -8.55
CA ARG A 200 -3.27 -12.19 -7.82
C ARG A 200 -3.26 -11.92 -6.31
N ASP A 201 -3.49 -12.97 -5.54
CA ASP A 201 -3.50 -12.90 -4.09
C ASP A 201 -2.12 -12.48 -3.52
N VAL A 202 -2.15 -11.51 -2.59
CA VAL A 202 -0.98 -11.05 -1.83
C VAL A 202 -0.90 -11.86 -0.53
N LEU A 203 0.13 -12.70 -0.42
CA LEU A 203 0.40 -13.42 0.82
C LEU A 203 1.13 -12.50 1.81
N ALA A 204 0.66 -12.42 3.04
CA ALA A 204 1.37 -11.74 4.13
C ALA A 204 1.71 -12.74 5.25
N VAL A 205 2.99 -12.81 5.59
CA VAL A 205 3.51 -13.62 6.69
C VAL A 205 4.21 -12.75 7.72
N ARG A 206 4.00 -13.04 9.00
CA ARG A 206 4.74 -12.46 10.11
C ARG A 206 5.80 -13.45 10.56
N VAL A 207 7.03 -12.98 10.60
CA VAL A 207 8.24 -13.76 10.87
C VAL A 207 8.70 -13.45 12.28
N ASP A 208 8.94 -14.49 13.09
CA ASP A 208 9.49 -14.32 14.43
C ASP A 208 11.00 -14.12 14.35
N LEU A 209 11.46 -12.98 14.85
CA LEU A 209 12.87 -12.61 15.02
C LEU A 209 13.31 -12.86 16.47
N ASP A 210 14.59 -12.66 16.73
CA ASP A 210 15.14 -12.81 18.08
C ASP A 210 14.56 -11.77 19.06
N ALA A 211 14.63 -12.05 20.36
CA ALA A 211 14.17 -11.17 21.44
C ALA A 211 12.68 -10.75 21.39
N GLY A 212 11.83 -11.53 20.70
CA GLY A 212 10.40 -11.24 20.59
C GLY A 212 10.07 -10.15 19.57
N CYS A 213 11.01 -9.86 18.67
CA CYS A 213 10.80 -8.98 17.54
C CYS A 213 10.11 -9.70 16.38
N HIS A 214 9.47 -8.94 15.51
CA HIS A 214 8.76 -9.48 14.37
C HIS A 214 8.96 -8.60 13.15
N ALA A 215 8.87 -9.20 11.97
CA ALA A 215 8.81 -8.50 10.69
C ALA A 215 7.71 -9.09 9.83
N ASN A 216 7.08 -8.26 9.02
CA ASN A 216 6.03 -8.67 8.11
C ASN A 216 6.60 -8.74 6.68
N VAL A 217 6.45 -9.88 6.02
CA VAL A 217 6.88 -10.10 4.64
C VAL A 217 5.65 -10.33 3.78
N LEU A 218 5.48 -9.51 2.75
CA LEU A 218 4.43 -9.65 1.75
C LEU A 218 5.05 -10.22 0.48
N ALA A 219 4.57 -11.40 0.07
CA ALA A 219 4.95 -12.04 -1.19
C ALA A 219 3.96 -11.69 -2.29
N ILE A 220 4.49 -11.17 -3.41
CA ILE A 220 3.70 -10.77 -4.58
C ILE A 220 4.20 -11.43 -5.86
N HIS A 221 3.33 -11.47 -6.87
CA HIS A 221 3.69 -11.81 -8.23
C HIS A 221 2.80 -11.02 -9.19
N ALA A 222 3.29 -9.87 -9.68
CA ALA A 222 2.52 -9.01 -10.56
C ALA A 222 2.35 -9.62 -11.96
N LYS A 223 1.36 -9.16 -12.74
CA LYS A 223 1.11 -9.63 -14.10
C LYS A 223 2.31 -9.37 -15.02
N SER A 224 2.69 -10.39 -15.76
CA SER A 224 3.65 -10.29 -16.85
C SER A 224 3.04 -9.64 -18.09
N GLY A 225 3.90 -9.30 -19.06
CA GLY A 225 3.51 -8.78 -20.37
C GLY A 225 4.00 -7.35 -20.60
N GLN A 226 3.96 -6.92 -21.85
CA GLN A 226 4.56 -5.63 -22.29
C GLN A 226 3.57 -4.72 -23.02
N GLU A 227 2.37 -5.22 -23.32
CA GLU A 227 1.33 -4.44 -23.98
C GLU A 227 0.66 -3.48 -22.99
N ASP A 228 -0.01 -2.44 -23.49
CA ASP A 228 -0.70 -1.44 -22.66
C ASP A 228 -1.72 -2.07 -21.70
N LEU A 229 -2.39 -3.13 -22.14
CA LEU A 229 -3.32 -3.88 -21.31
C LEU A 229 -2.62 -4.57 -20.14
N ASP A 230 -1.42 -5.12 -20.34
CA ASP A 230 -0.65 -5.78 -19.28
C ASP A 230 -0.12 -4.75 -18.28
N ARG A 231 0.34 -3.60 -18.78
CA ARG A 231 0.76 -2.46 -17.94
C ARG A 231 -0.39 -1.96 -17.08
N PHE A 232 -1.57 -1.79 -17.64
CA PHE A 232 -2.77 -1.41 -16.89
C PHE A 232 -3.11 -2.43 -15.79
N ARG A 233 -3.05 -3.73 -16.09
CA ARG A 233 -3.30 -4.79 -15.10
C ARG A 233 -2.28 -4.74 -13.95
N ARG A 234 -0.99 -4.53 -14.24
CA ARG A 234 0.05 -4.33 -13.20
C ARG A 234 -0.21 -3.10 -12.36
N GLN A 235 -0.63 -1.98 -12.94
CA GLN A 235 -0.96 -0.77 -12.18
C GLN A 235 -2.08 -1.03 -11.16
N VAL A 236 -3.13 -1.76 -11.56
CA VAL A 236 -4.19 -2.18 -10.64
C VAL A 236 -3.62 -3.01 -9.49
N GLU A 237 -2.74 -3.97 -9.78
CA GLU A 237 -2.07 -4.77 -8.74
C GLU A 237 -1.17 -3.93 -7.82
N PHE A 238 -0.45 -2.94 -8.33
CA PHE A 238 0.36 -2.05 -7.48
C PHE A 238 -0.50 -1.22 -6.54
N VAL A 239 -1.69 -0.77 -6.98
CA VAL A 239 -2.67 -0.17 -6.07
C VAL A 239 -3.08 -1.18 -4.99
N ARG A 240 -3.33 -2.45 -5.34
CA ARG A 240 -3.63 -3.50 -4.35
C ARG A 240 -2.46 -3.75 -3.40
N PHE A 241 -1.22 -3.74 -3.87
CA PHE A 241 -0.04 -3.95 -3.02
C PHE A 241 0.09 -2.82 -1.99
N THR A 242 -0.14 -1.56 -2.38
CA THR A 242 -0.14 -0.45 -1.42
C THR A 242 -1.25 -0.58 -0.38
N GLN A 243 -2.43 -1.07 -0.76
CA GLN A 243 -3.53 -1.36 0.16
C GLN A 243 -3.18 -2.49 1.13
N ALA A 244 -2.53 -3.55 0.65
CA ALA A 244 -2.08 -4.66 1.49
C ALA A 244 -1.01 -4.21 2.50
N ILE A 245 -0.05 -3.39 2.07
CA ILE A 245 0.95 -2.79 2.96
C ILE A 245 0.28 -1.93 4.03
N ALA A 246 -0.60 -1.02 3.65
CA ALA A 246 -1.29 -0.14 4.60
C ALA A 246 -2.10 -0.95 5.63
N ARG A 247 -2.78 -2.01 5.18
CA ARG A 247 -3.51 -2.92 6.05
C ARG A 247 -2.58 -3.59 7.06
N VAL A 248 -1.50 -4.22 6.61
CA VAL A 248 -0.53 -4.90 7.48
C VAL A 248 0.09 -3.91 8.47
N GLN A 249 0.46 -2.70 8.04
CA GLN A 249 1.00 -1.67 8.94
C GLN A 249 -0.01 -1.23 10.00
N SER A 250 -1.31 -1.20 9.67
CA SER A 250 -2.37 -0.86 10.63
C SER A 250 -2.66 -1.99 11.63
N GLU A 251 -2.60 -3.25 11.18
CA GLU A 251 -2.85 -4.44 12.00
C GLU A 251 -1.63 -4.79 12.87
N HIS A 252 -0.42 -4.42 12.43
CA HIS A 252 0.86 -4.68 13.09
C HIS A 252 1.71 -3.41 13.24
N PRO A 253 1.26 -2.43 14.04
CA PRO A 253 1.94 -1.14 14.15
C PRO A 253 3.35 -1.28 14.76
N GLY A 254 4.32 -0.61 14.16
CA GLY A 254 5.72 -0.59 14.63
C GLY A 254 6.58 -1.76 14.17
N GLU A 255 5.99 -2.78 13.53
CA GLU A 255 6.74 -3.88 12.91
C GLU A 255 7.17 -3.51 11.48
N PRO A 256 8.43 -3.76 11.08
CA PRO A 256 8.90 -3.49 9.73
C PRO A 256 8.13 -4.34 8.70
N VAL A 257 7.94 -3.76 7.51
CA VAL A 257 7.27 -4.42 6.38
C VAL A 257 8.24 -4.55 5.22
N VAL A 258 8.35 -5.75 4.67
CA VAL A 258 9.11 -6.08 3.46
C VAL A 258 8.13 -6.51 2.37
N LEU A 259 8.11 -5.80 1.25
CA LEU A 259 7.43 -6.27 0.04
C LEU A 259 8.46 -6.96 -0.85
N ALA A 260 8.24 -8.23 -1.18
CA ALA A 260 9.16 -9.03 -1.99
C ALA A 260 8.39 -9.88 -3.00
N GLY A 261 8.96 -10.07 -4.19
CA GLY A 261 8.30 -10.82 -5.24
C GLY A 261 8.81 -10.48 -6.61
N ASP A 262 8.12 -11.05 -7.60
CA ASP A 262 8.30 -10.68 -9.00
C ASP A 262 7.32 -9.57 -9.37
N PHE A 263 7.87 -8.36 -9.57
CA PHE A 263 7.11 -7.18 -9.97
C PHE A 263 6.78 -7.17 -11.46
N ASN A 264 7.35 -8.09 -12.25
CA ASN A 264 7.21 -8.16 -13.71
C ASN A 264 7.42 -6.80 -14.40
N GLU A 265 8.27 -5.96 -13.81
CA GLU A 265 8.58 -4.62 -14.30
C GLU A 265 10.07 -4.54 -14.60
N ASN A 266 10.42 -3.81 -15.66
CA ASN A 266 11.80 -3.61 -16.05
C ASN A 266 12.26 -2.23 -15.56
N PRO A 267 13.26 -2.12 -14.67
CA PRO A 267 13.74 -0.83 -14.15
C PRO A 267 14.31 0.11 -15.22
N GLU A 268 14.59 -0.39 -16.42
CA GLU A 268 15.10 0.39 -17.55
C GLU A 268 13.99 0.95 -18.46
N ASP A 269 12.73 0.57 -18.24
CA ASP A 269 11.61 1.08 -19.03
C ASP A 269 11.35 2.56 -18.68
N GLY A 270 11.38 3.45 -19.68
CA GLY A 270 11.13 4.88 -19.49
C GLY A 270 9.72 5.24 -18.98
N ASN A 271 8.83 4.26 -18.90
CA ASN A 271 7.43 4.41 -18.51
C ASN A 271 7.09 3.77 -17.16
N ILE A 272 8.09 3.37 -16.36
CA ILE A 272 7.84 2.86 -15.00
C ILE A 272 7.04 3.88 -14.20
N GLY A 273 5.98 3.41 -13.55
CA GLY A 273 5.18 4.22 -12.64
C GLY A 273 4.39 5.35 -13.30
N GLN A 274 4.35 5.42 -14.64
CA GLN A 274 3.45 6.34 -15.33
C GLN A 274 2.04 5.76 -15.28
N VAL A 275 1.09 6.57 -14.80
CA VAL A 275 -0.35 6.31 -14.72
C VAL A 275 -1.06 7.30 -15.64
#